data_AF-A0AAU4HXI8-F1
#
_entry.id   AF-A0AAU4HXI8-F1
#
_cell.length_a   1.000
_cell.length_b   1.000
_cell.length_c   1.000
_cell.angle_alpha   90.00
_cell.angle_beta   90.00
_cell.angle_gamma   90.00
#
_symmetry.space_group_name_H-M   'P 1'
#
loop_
_entity.id
_entity.type
_entity.pdbx_description
1 polymer ?
#
loop_
_entity_poly.entity_id
_entity_poly.type
_entity_poly.pdbx_seq_one_letter_code
_entity_poly.pdbx_strand_id
1 'polypeptide(L)'
;MTTIDWDSAADSFDEEPDHGLLDPVVRHAWARRLESWLPRERSEVLDLGCGTGSLALLVAGQGHRVTAVDRSPRMVEQARAKLAGTGTEVLAGDAAAPPVGKQRFDVILARHVVWLLPDPAAVLRHWSGLLRPGGRLVLIEGVWNGVGLSAGQLTSLLAPFTERIHHERLSGDRDLWGKDVDDERYALVARAEPPRRHTEVVDVHLILRRGSDVLLARRAGTGYADGLLHAPSGHLEDGEDVREGMIREAAEETGIALEPEELRVALVMHHRGPGGGPRTGWFFEAEYDPARPPYNREPDKCSELAWFPLDALPDDMVAYCRAGLDGYRAGERFLVHWHEDGDTVAYEPRGPRRAVPLPAGGVRTGRVHHIELWVPDLAAAEAGWGWLLGRLGHEPYQRWAHGRSWRRGDSYVVVEQSPDLVPGAHERCRPGLNHLAFHVADRQALDALVARAPEHGWRLLFPDRHPHAGGDGHVAAYLEDAAGYEVELVAG
;
A
#
# COMPACT_ATOMS: atom_id res chain seq x y z
N MET A 1 -22.08 35.56 19.13
CA MET A 1 -22.05 35.87 17.69
C MET A 1 -22.71 37.20 17.48
N THR A 2 -21.98 38.18 16.94
CA THR A 2 -22.55 39.43 16.43
C THR A 2 -23.42 39.07 15.23
N THR A 3 -24.75 39.08 15.40
CA THR A 3 -25.68 38.89 14.28
C THR A 3 -25.78 40.20 13.51
N ILE A 4 -24.90 40.38 12.53
CA ILE A 4 -25.02 41.48 11.57
C ILE A 4 -26.20 41.17 10.65
N ASP A 5 -27.12 42.12 10.55
CA ASP A 5 -28.24 42.07 9.61
C ASP A 5 -27.79 42.61 8.25
N TRP A 6 -27.35 41.68 7.39
CA TRP A 6 -26.90 42.00 6.04
C TRP A 6 -28.03 42.41 5.11
N ASP A 7 -29.28 42.05 5.39
CA ASP A 7 -30.41 42.48 4.54
C ASP A 7 -30.66 43.98 4.69
N SER A 8 -30.60 44.50 5.92
CA SER A 8 -30.72 45.93 6.20
C SER A 8 -29.52 46.75 5.69
N ALA A 9 -28.34 46.14 5.58
CA ALA A 9 -27.12 46.82 5.12
C ALA A 9 -27.00 46.88 3.58
N ALA A 10 -27.77 46.08 2.84
CA ALA A 10 -27.56 45.90 1.40
C ALA A 10 -27.64 47.20 0.59
N ASP A 11 -28.58 48.10 0.91
CA ASP A 11 -28.83 49.29 0.10
C ASP A 11 -27.69 50.32 0.16
N SER A 12 -26.93 50.36 1.26
CA SER A 12 -25.76 51.24 1.43
C SER A 12 -24.43 50.49 1.34
N PHE A 13 -24.43 49.17 1.12
CA PHE A 13 -23.22 48.35 1.20
C PHE A 13 -22.16 48.78 0.21
N ASP A 14 -22.57 49.15 -1.01
CA ASP A 14 -21.68 49.61 -2.08
C ASP A 14 -21.16 51.04 -1.91
N GLU A 15 -21.72 51.82 -0.97
CA GLU A 15 -21.27 53.19 -0.70
C GLU A 15 -19.90 53.19 0.03
N GLU A 16 -19.58 52.11 0.75
CA GLU A 16 -18.24 51.91 1.30
C GLU A 16 -17.24 51.70 0.15
N PRO A 17 -16.15 52.49 0.08
CA PRO A 17 -15.27 52.53 -1.10
C PRO A 17 -14.70 51.17 -1.51
N ASP A 18 -14.33 50.33 -0.54
CA ASP A 18 -13.74 49.01 -0.75
C ASP A 18 -14.78 47.90 -0.98
N HIS A 19 -16.07 48.17 -0.76
CA HIS A 19 -17.15 47.22 -0.99
C HIS A 19 -17.68 47.29 -2.42
N GLY A 20 -18.17 48.46 -2.83
CA GLY A 20 -18.81 48.66 -4.14
C GLY A 20 -17.84 48.78 -5.31
N LEU A 21 -16.59 49.16 -5.03
CA LEU A 21 -15.55 49.39 -6.05
C LEU A 21 -15.99 50.39 -7.14
N LEU A 22 -16.77 51.40 -6.73
CA LEU A 22 -17.32 52.43 -7.62
C LEU A 22 -16.24 53.40 -8.11
N ASP A 23 -15.24 53.68 -7.28
CA ASP A 23 -14.06 54.46 -7.68
C ASP A 23 -13.19 53.66 -8.67
N PRO A 24 -12.87 54.21 -9.86
CA PRO A 24 -12.04 53.52 -10.86
C PRO A 24 -10.64 53.14 -10.39
N VAL A 25 -10.01 53.96 -9.53
CA VAL A 25 -8.68 53.69 -8.96
C VAL A 25 -8.76 52.47 -8.07
N VAL A 26 -9.75 52.45 -7.16
CA VAL A 26 -9.97 51.34 -6.23
C VAL A 26 -10.28 50.05 -6.96
N ARG A 27 -11.18 50.12 -7.94
CA ARG A 27 -11.52 48.99 -8.80
C ARG A 27 -10.31 48.43 -9.54
N HIS A 28 -9.47 49.30 -10.10
CA HIS A 28 -8.28 48.90 -10.84
C HIS A 28 -7.23 48.27 -9.91
N ALA A 29 -7.05 48.80 -8.70
CA ALA A 29 -6.15 48.23 -7.71
C ALA A 29 -6.57 46.80 -7.32
N TRP A 30 -7.85 46.58 -7.02
CA TRP A 30 -8.37 45.24 -6.73
C TRP A 30 -8.29 44.28 -7.92
N ALA A 31 -8.58 44.75 -9.13
CA ALA A 31 -8.46 43.93 -10.34
C ALA A 31 -7.02 43.41 -10.52
N ARG A 32 -6.01 44.28 -10.36
CA ARG A 32 -4.59 43.89 -10.45
C ARG A 32 -4.18 42.89 -9.37
N ARG A 33 -4.69 43.05 -8.13
CA ARG A 33 -4.39 42.11 -7.05
C ARG A 33 -5.00 40.74 -7.31
N LEU A 34 -6.28 40.69 -7.68
CA LEU A 34 -6.95 39.44 -8.06
C LEU A 34 -6.21 38.72 -9.20
N GLU A 35 -5.76 39.45 -10.22
CA GLU A 35 -4.99 38.87 -11.33
C GLU A 35 -3.69 38.19 -10.85
N SER A 36 -3.05 38.73 -9.81
CA SER A 36 -1.84 38.14 -9.23
C SER A 36 -2.11 36.91 -8.35
N TRP A 37 -3.29 36.82 -7.74
CA TRP A 37 -3.68 35.73 -6.84
C TRP A 37 -4.36 34.57 -7.56
N LEU A 38 -5.00 34.83 -8.70
CA LEU A 38 -5.75 33.85 -9.48
C LEU A 38 -4.85 33.10 -10.49
N PRO A 39 -5.27 31.91 -10.97
CA PRO A 39 -4.59 31.25 -12.08
C PRO A 39 -4.65 32.10 -13.36
N ARG A 40 -3.60 32.05 -14.19
CA ARG A 40 -3.62 32.72 -15.51
C ARG A 40 -4.61 32.12 -16.49
N GLU A 41 -4.90 30.83 -16.35
CA GLU A 41 -5.85 30.11 -17.18
C GLU A 41 -7.28 30.30 -16.65
N ARG A 42 -8.26 30.29 -17.57
CA ARG A 42 -9.67 30.28 -17.21
C ARG A 42 -9.94 29.14 -16.22
N SER A 43 -10.56 29.49 -15.11
CA SER A 43 -10.75 28.62 -13.94
C SER A 43 -12.18 28.72 -13.40
N GLU A 44 -12.63 27.70 -12.70
CA GLU A 44 -13.87 27.69 -11.91
C GLU A 44 -13.60 28.31 -10.53
N VAL A 45 -14.30 29.41 -10.22
CA VAL A 45 -14.13 30.19 -8.99
C VAL A 45 -15.43 30.19 -8.19
N LEU A 46 -15.34 29.84 -6.91
CA LEU A 46 -16.43 29.96 -5.95
C LEU A 46 -16.18 31.17 -5.05
N ASP A 47 -17.02 32.20 -5.14
CA ASP A 47 -16.97 33.40 -4.30
C ASP A 47 -17.97 33.24 -3.13
N LEU A 48 -17.45 33.05 -1.91
CA LEU A 48 -18.23 32.77 -0.71
C LEU A 48 -18.40 34.04 0.13
N GLY A 49 -19.66 34.37 0.44
CA GLY A 49 -20.03 35.67 1.01
C GLY A 49 -19.80 36.79 0.03
N CYS A 50 -20.32 36.64 -1.20
CA CYS A 50 -20.04 37.55 -2.31
C CYS A 50 -20.61 38.97 -2.13
N GLY A 51 -21.49 39.17 -1.14
CA GLY A 51 -22.23 40.42 -0.94
C GLY A 51 -22.97 40.82 -2.22
N THR A 52 -22.82 42.08 -2.61
CA THR A 52 -23.39 42.64 -3.85
C THR A 52 -22.64 42.23 -5.13
N GLY A 53 -21.62 41.37 -5.05
CA GLY A 53 -20.94 40.77 -6.21
C GLY A 53 -19.77 41.55 -6.80
N SER A 54 -19.19 42.51 -6.09
CA SER A 54 -18.12 43.38 -6.63
C SER A 54 -16.85 42.62 -7.03
N LEU A 55 -16.37 41.67 -6.20
CA LEU A 55 -15.21 40.85 -6.56
C LEU A 55 -15.55 39.83 -7.65
N ALA A 56 -16.70 39.14 -7.54
CA ALA A 56 -17.21 38.26 -8.58
C ALA A 56 -17.25 38.93 -9.97
N LEU A 57 -17.61 40.23 -10.04
CA LEU A 57 -17.63 40.99 -11.29
C LEU A 57 -16.22 41.15 -11.88
N LEU A 58 -15.23 41.49 -11.04
CA LEU A 58 -13.83 41.61 -11.48
C LEU A 58 -13.28 40.26 -11.95
N VAL A 59 -13.54 39.19 -11.21
CA VAL A 59 -13.09 37.83 -11.53
C VAL A 59 -13.72 37.33 -12.82
N ALA A 60 -15.01 37.57 -13.03
CA ALA A 60 -15.68 37.25 -14.29
C ALA A 60 -15.14 38.08 -15.46
N GLY A 61 -14.82 39.36 -15.23
CA GLY A 61 -14.18 40.25 -16.20
C GLY A 61 -12.78 39.81 -16.63
N GLN A 62 -12.08 39.08 -15.76
CA GLN A 62 -10.78 38.44 -16.07
C GLN A 62 -10.94 37.12 -16.84
N GLY A 63 -12.18 36.70 -17.14
CA GLY A 63 -12.48 35.56 -18.00
C GLY A 63 -12.70 34.24 -17.25
N HIS A 64 -12.73 34.22 -15.92
CA HIS A 64 -13.06 33.03 -15.13
C HIS A 64 -14.56 32.70 -15.15
N ARG A 65 -14.93 31.48 -14.76
CA ARG A 65 -16.32 31.10 -14.47
C ARG A 65 -16.55 31.25 -12.98
N VAL A 66 -17.58 32.02 -12.60
CA VAL A 66 -17.83 32.35 -11.21
C VAL A 66 -19.16 31.75 -10.76
N THR A 67 -19.14 31.13 -9.58
CA THR A 67 -20.33 30.84 -8.77
C THR A 67 -20.23 31.71 -7.51
N ALA A 68 -21.21 32.57 -7.29
CA ALA A 68 -21.23 33.52 -6.18
C ALA A 68 -22.32 33.12 -5.18
N VAL A 69 -21.98 33.04 -3.90
CA VAL A 69 -22.86 32.58 -2.83
C VAL A 69 -22.94 33.64 -1.74
N ASP A 70 -24.14 34.05 -1.37
CA ASP A 70 -24.38 34.87 -0.18
C ASP A 70 -25.66 34.41 0.55
N ARG A 71 -25.68 34.58 1.88
CA ARG A 71 -26.82 34.17 2.70
C ARG A 71 -27.96 35.19 2.70
N SER A 72 -27.65 36.46 2.41
CA SER A 72 -28.62 37.56 2.42
C SER A 72 -29.40 37.58 1.10
N PRO A 73 -30.74 37.39 1.13
CA PRO A 73 -31.56 37.52 -0.06
C PRO A 73 -31.42 38.89 -0.76
N ARG A 74 -31.26 39.97 0.02
CA ARG A 74 -31.06 41.33 -0.53
C ARG A 74 -29.71 41.49 -1.23
N MET A 75 -28.63 40.98 -0.64
CA MET A 75 -27.30 40.96 -1.29
C MET A 75 -27.34 40.15 -2.59
N VAL A 76 -27.96 38.97 -2.56
CA VAL A 76 -28.13 38.10 -3.74
C VAL A 76 -28.89 38.80 -4.85
N GLU A 77 -29.95 39.54 -4.53
CA GLU A 77 -30.71 40.32 -5.52
C GLU A 77 -29.83 41.36 -6.22
N GLN A 78 -29.06 42.14 -5.44
CA GLN A 78 -28.14 43.14 -5.99
C GLN A 78 -27.00 42.50 -6.79
N ALA A 79 -26.44 41.38 -6.30
CA ALA A 79 -25.41 40.62 -7.00
C ALA A 79 -25.92 40.10 -8.36
N ARG A 80 -27.15 39.59 -8.43
CA ARG A 80 -27.77 39.17 -9.69
C ARG A 80 -27.91 40.34 -10.68
N ALA A 81 -28.30 41.51 -10.21
CA ALA A 81 -28.39 42.70 -11.05
C ALA A 81 -27.00 43.15 -11.54
N LYS A 82 -26.01 43.21 -10.65
CA LYS A 82 -24.64 43.64 -10.97
C LYS A 82 -23.91 42.68 -11.90
N LEU A 83 -24.15 41.39 -11.76
CA LEU A 83 -23.50 40.31 -12.53
C LEU A 83 -24.31 39.90 -13.78
N ALA A 84 -25.40 40.60 -14.08
CA ALA A 84 -26.19 40.31 -15.27
C ALA A 84 -25.32 40.40 -16.54
N GLY A 85 -25.32 39.34 -17.34
CA GLY A 85 -24.55 39.28 -18.60
C GLY A 85 -23.12 38.78 -18.47
N THR A 86 -22.59 38.54 -17.26
CA THR A 86 -21.25 37.96 -17.08
C THR A 86 -21.23 36.43 -17.22
N GLY A 87 -22.39 35.79 -17.10
CA GLY A 87 -22.51 34.33 -17.02
C GLY A 87 -22.21 33.76 -15.62
N THR A 88 -22.09 34.61 -14.60
CA THR A 88 -21.93 34.20 -13.20
C THR A 88 -23.21 33.57 -12.66
N GLU A 89 -23.11 32.43 -11.98
CA GLU A 89 -24.21 31.83 -11.23
C GLU A 89 -24.29 32.46 -9.83
N VAL A 90 -25.46 32.92 -9.40
CA VAL A 90 -25.65 33.57 -8.09
C VAL A 90 -26.66 32.78 -7.25
N LEU A 91 -26.17 32.21 -6.15
CA LEU A 91 -26.91 31.32 -5.26
C LEU A 91 -27.15 31.97 -3.90
N ALA A 92 -28.36 31.81 -3.37
CA ALA A 92 -28.66 32.12 -1.98
C ALA A 92 -28.29 30.92 -1.10
N GLY A 93 -27.38 31.09 -0.13
CA GLY A 93 -26.93 30.00 0.73
C GLY A 93 -25.87 30.40 1.76
N ASP A 94 -25.66 29.52 2.74
CA ASP A 94 -24.66 29.73 3.78
C ASP A 94 -23.25 29.43 3.25
N ALA A 95 -22.30 30.34 3.45
CA ALA A 95 -20.90 30.13 3.10
C ALA A 95 -20.27 28.94 3.86
N ALA A 96 -20.78 28.60 5.05
CA ALA A 96 -20.34 27.41 5.80
C ALA A 96 -20.74 26.09 5.13
N ALA A 97 -21.81 26.10 4.32
CA ALA A 97 -22.35 24.93 3.62
C ALA A 97 -22.97 25.37 2.27
N PRO A 98 -22.14 25.77 1.28
CA PRO A 98 -22.64 26.39 0.06
C PRO A 98 -23.44 25.39 -0.79
N PRO A 99 -24.55 25.81 -1.43
CA PRO A 99 -25.46 24.93 -2.17
C PRO A 99 -24.94 24.53 -3.56
N VAL A 100 -23.68 24.09 -3.65
CA VAL A 100 -22.97 23.77 -4.91
C VAL A 100 -22.89 22.26 -5.20
N GLY A 101 -23.51 21.44 -4.33
CA GLY A 101 -23.58 19.99 -4.50
C GLY A 101 -22.21 19.31 -4.56
N LYS A 102 -21.97 18.52 -5.62
CA LYS A 102 -20.72 17.79 -5.83
C LYS A 102 -19.70 18.54 -6.70
N GLN A 103 -19.97 19.79 -7.07
CA GLN A 103 -19.06 20.58 -7.90
C GLN A 103 -17.69 20.74 -7.20
N ARG A 104 -16.66 20.97 -8.00
CA ARG A 104 -15.28 21.22 -7.55
C ARG A 104 -14.73 22.44 -8.26
N PHE A 105 -13.96 23.24 -7.54
CA PHE A 105 -13.48 24.54 -7.99
C PHE A 105 -11.95 24.58 -8.02
N ASP A 106 -11.39 25.41 -8.88
CA ASP A 106 -9.94 25.67 -8.92
C ASP A 106 -9.55 26.73 -7.88
N VAL A 107 -10.48 27.64 -7.59
CA VAL A 107 -10.31 28.74 -6.64
C VAL A 107 -11.56 28.85 -5.76
N ILE A 108 -11.34 29.03 -4.46
CA ILE A 108 -12.36 29.58 -3.56
C ILE A 108 -11.87 30.95 -3.10
N LEU A 109 -12.70 31.96 -3.32
CA LEU A 109 -12.47 33.35 -2.94
C LEU A 109 -13.41 33.70 -1.78
N ALA A 110 -12.90 34.40 -0.77
CA ALA A 110 -13.73 34.97 0.28
C ALA A 110 -13.10 36.27 0.80
N ARG A 111 -13.92 37.28 1.06
CA ARG A 111 -13.48 38.55 1.66
C ARG A 111 -14.31 38.91 2.88
N HIS A 112 -13.66 39.02 4.04
CA HIS A 112 -14.27 39.41 5.32
C HIS A 112 -15.41 38.49 5.76
N VAL A 113 -15.23 37.17 5.56
CA VAL A 113 -16.27 36.16 5.81
C VAL A 113 -15.85 35.21 6.93
N VAL A 114 -14.60 34.78 6.97
CA VAL A 114 -14.17 33.64 7.79
C VAL A 114 -14.39 33.90 9.28
N TRP A 115 -14.17 35.14 9.73
CA TRP A 115 -14.36 35.55 11.12
C TRP A 115 -15.83 35.56 11.58
N LEU A 116 -16.80 35.56 10.65
CA LEU A 116 -18.24 35.50 10.94
C LEU A 116 -18.74 34.07 11.14
N LEU A 117 -17.94 33.07 10.78
CA LEU A 117 -18.35 31.68 10.76
C LEU A 117 -18.25 31.07 12.16
N PRO A 118 -19.21 30.20 12.55
CA PRO A 118 -19.27 29.64 13.91
C PRO A 118 -18.08 28.73 14.25
N ASP A 119 -17.57 27.99 13.26
CA ASP A 119 -16.36 27.15 13.38
C ASP A 119 -15.48 27.35 12.13
N PRO A 120 -14.60 28.36 12.13
CA PRO A 120 -13.70 28.63 11.01
C PRO A 120 -12.84 27.42 10.64
N ALA A 121 -12.42 26.61 11.62
CA ALA A 121 -11.57 25.45 11.37
C ALA A 121 -12.30 24.36 10.58
N ALA A 122 -13.53 24.03 10.99
CA ALA A 122 -14.36 23.06 10.27
C ALA A 122 -14.76 23.57 8.89
N VAL A 123 -15.10 24.86 8.77
CA VAL A 123 -15.50 25.43 7.48
C VAL A 123 -14.33 25.48 6.49
N LEU A 124 -13.13 25.89 6.91
CA LEU A 124 -11.96 25.89 6.03
C LEU A 124 -11.58 24.48 5.55
N ARG A 125 -11.74 23.46 6.42
CA ARG A 125 -11.62 22.04 6.00
C ARG A 125 -12.68 21.66 4.97
N HIS A 126 -13.92 22.07 5.16
CA HIS A 126 -14.99 21.82 4.20
C HIS A 126 -14.71 22.49 2.84
N TRP A 127 -14.28 23.75 2.84
CA TRP A 127 -13.89 24.48 1.64
C TRP A 127 -12.72 23.81 0.91
N SER A 128 -11.70 23.34 1.65
CA SER A 128 -10.61 22.56 1.06
C SER A 128 -11.11 21.33 0.31
N GLY A 129 -12.13 20.63 0.82
CA GLY A 129 -12.77 19.50 0.13
C GLY A 129 -13.56 19.86 -1.14
N LEU A 130 -13.92 21.13 -1.33
CA LEU A 130 -14.55 21.66 -2.54
C LEU A 130 -13.53 22.06 -3.62
N LEU A 131 -12.24 22.15 -3.28
CA LEU A 131 -11.17 22.41 -4.25
C LEU A 131 -10.80 21.15 -5.05
N ARG A 132 -10.41 21.35 -6.31
CA ARG A 132 -9.67 20.34 -7.08
C ARG A 132 -8.25 20.18 -6.50
N PRO A 133 -7.58 19.04 -6.70
CA PRO A 133 -6.18 18.88 -6.30
C PRO A 133 -5.30 20.02 -6.86
N GLY A 134 -4.54 20.69 -5.99
CA GLY A 134 -3.71 21.83 -6.36
C GLY A 134 -4.45 23.15 -6.57
N GLY A 135 -5.76 23.20 -6.29
CA GLY A 135 -6.57 24.43 -6.23
C GLY A 135 -6.14 25.35 -5.09
N ARG A 136 -6.69 26.57 -5.07
CA ARG A 136 -6.28 27.61 -4.11
C ARG A 136 -7.43 28.25 -3.34
N LEU A 137 -7.19 28.55 -2.09
CA LEU A 137 -7.99 29.47 -1.27
C LEU A 137 -7.39 30.87 -1.40
N VAL A 138 -8.20 31.86 -1.75
CA VAL A 138 -7.84 33.28 -1.74
C VAL A 138 -8.72 33.95 -0.69
N LEU A 139 -8.12 34.24 0.47
CA LEU A 139 -8.84 34.78 1.62
C LEU A 139 -8.35 36.19 1.92
N ILE A 140 -9.24 37.16 1.85
CA ILE A 140 -8.97 38.57 2.16
C ILE A 140 -9.61 38.87 3.50
N GLU A 141 -8.79 39.06 4.53
CA GLU A 141 -9.23 39.17 5.91
C GLU A 141 -8.50 40.30 6.64
N GLY A 142 -8.89 40.54 7.89
CA GLY A 142 -8.31 41.60 8.69
C GLY A 142 -8.80 41.58 10.13
N VAL A 143 -8.22 42.50 10.91
CA VAL A 143 -8.65 42.79 12.28
C VAL A 143 -8.86 44.28 12.42
N TRP A 144 -10.12 44.69 12.64
CA TRP A 144 -10.50 46.09 12.81
C TRP A 144 -11.39 46.24 14.04
N ASN A 145 -11.17 47.30 14.83
CA ASN A 145 -11.92 47.56 16.07
C ASN A 145 -11.99 46.37 17.05
N GLY A 146 -10.96 45.52 17.07
CA GLY A 146 -10.89 44.33 17.93
C GLY A 146 -11.71 43.13 17.45
N VAL A 147 -12.23 43.17 16.22
CA VAL A 147 -13.02 42.10 15.60
C VAL A 147 -12.29 41.59 14.34
N GLY A 148 -12.39 40.29 14.06
CA GLY A 148 -11.75 39.67 12.89
C GLY A 148 -10.84 38.50 13.25
N LEU A 149 -10.05 38.04 12.28
CA LEU A 149 -9.03 37.01 12.44
C LEU A 149 -7.68 37.58 12.00
N SER A 150 -6.65 37.44 12.83
CA SER A 150 -5.29 37.85 12.43
C SER A 150 -4.70 36.90 11.39
N ALA A 151 -3.74 37.40 10.62
CA ALA A 151 -3.05 36.58 9.61
C ALA A 151 -2.42 35.32 10.21
N GLY A 152 -1.87 35.43 11.43
CA GLY A 152 -1.29 34.31 12.16
C GLY A 152 -2.32 33.24 12.51
N GLN A 153 -3.49 33.64 13.03
CA GLN A 153 -4.58 32.72 13.35
C GLN A 153 -5.07 31.98 12.11
N LEU A 154 -5.33 32.71 11.01
CA LEU A 154 -5.82 32.09 9.79
C LEU A 154 -4.78 31.16 9.14
N THR A 155 -3.50 31.54 9.18
CA THR A 155 -2.40 30.68 8.72
C THR A 155 -2.34 29.36 9.51
N SER A 156 -2.46 29.41 10.84
CA SER A 156 -2.49 28.20 11.66
C SER A 156 -3.69 27.29 11.38
N LEU A 157 -4.85 27.87 11.03
CA LEU A 157 -6.04 27.10 10.67
C LEU A 157 -5.90 26.39 9.31
N LEU A 158 -5.15 26.98 8.37
CA LEU A 158 -4.92 26.44 7.02
C LEU A 158 -3.79 25.41 6.96
N ALA A 159 -2.78 25.55 7.84
CA ALA A 159 -1.57 24.71 7.85
C ALA A 159 -1.81 23.19 7.72
N PRO A 160 -2.88 22.57 8.31
CA PRO A 160 -3.07 21.13 8.20
C PRO A 160 -3.42 20.59 6.81
N PHE A 161 -3.77 21.44 5.84
CA PHE A 161 -4.26 21.01 4.51
C PHE A 161 -3.78 21.90 3.34
N THR A 162 -2.71 22.68 3.54
CA THR A 162 -2.14 23.55 2.50
C THR A 162 -0.63 23.40 2.40
N GLU A 163 -0.12 23.20 1.19
CA GLU A 163 1.31 22.98 0.90
C GLU A 163 2.11 24.28 1.04
N ARG A 164 1.51 25.40 0.62
CA ARG A 164 2.14 26.72 0.59
C ARG A 164 1.09 27.78 0.84
N ILE A 165 1.43 28.75 1.71
CA ILE A 165 0.61 29.92 1.99
C ILE A 165 1.45 31.15 1.62
N HIS A 166 0.97 31.93 0.65
CA HIS A 166 1.48 33.27 0.39
C HIS A 166 0.70 34.28 1.23
N HIS A 167 1.41 35.08 2.01
CA HIS A 167 0.85 36.14 2.84
C HIS A 167 1.24 37.50 2.26
N GLU A 168 0.23 38.33 1.96
CA GLU A 168 0.40 39.69 1.48
C GLU A 168 -0.27 40.66 2.44
N ARG A 169 0.50 41.61 2.97
CA ARG A 169 -0.03 42.70 3.80
C ARG A 169 -0.68 43.73 2.90
N LEU A 170 -1.92 44.10 3.20
CA LEU A 170 -2.72 45.10 2.47
C LEU A 170 -3.00 46.37 3.28
N SER A 171 -2.65 46.41 4.58
CA SER A 171 -2.77 47.63 5.40
C SER A 171 -1.97 48.80 4.82
N GLY A 172 -2.53 50.00 4.88
CA GLY A 172 -1.89 51.23 4.40
C GLY A 172 -1.93 51.45 2.88
N ASP A 173 -2.47 50.51 2.09
CA ASP A 173 -2.64 50.69 0.64
C ASP A 173 -3.97 51.40 0.35
N ARG A 174 -3.95 52.73 0.36
CA ARG A 174 -5.12 53.57 0.11
C ARG A 174 -5.78 53.30 -1.24
N ASP A 175 -5.01 52.88 -2.25
CA ASP A 175 -5.57 52.57 -3.57
C ASP A 175 -6.45 51.32 -3.50
N LEU A 176 -6.22 50.39 -2.58
CA LEU A 176 -7.11 49.24 -2.36
C LEU A 176 -8.35 49.60 -1.54
N TRP A 177 -8.23 50.51 -0.57
CA TRP A 177 -9.31 50.74 0.39
C TRP A 177 -10.14 51.99 0.12
N GLY A 178 -9.68 52.89 -0.76
CA GLY A 178 -10.30 54.20 -1.01
C GLY A 178 -10.24 55.18 0.16
N LYS A 179 -9.63 54.76 1.27
CA LYS A 179 -9.46 55.50 2.53
C LYS A 179 -8.15 55.07 3.20
N ASP A 180 -7.68 55.87 4.15
CA ASP A 180 -6.53 55.50 4.97
C ASP A 180 -6.93 54.35 5.91
N VAL A 181 -6.11 53.29 5.96
CA VAL A 181 -6.37 52.08 6.77
C VAL A 181 -5.14 51.75 7.59
N ASP A 182 -5.25 51.99 8.90
CA ASP A 182 -4.19 51.74 9.88
C ASP A 182 -4.36 50.39 10.61
N ASP A 183 -5.50 49.72 10.42
CA ASP A 183 -5.81 48.41 10.98
C ASP A 183 -5.24 47.24 10.13
N GLU A 184 -5.28 46.02 10.66
CA GLU A 184 -4.70 44.84 10.00
C GLU A 184 -5.58 44.42 8.82
N ARG A 185 -5.03 44.40 7.61
CA ARG A 185 -5.63 43.88 6.38
C ARG A 185 -4.62 43.05 5.63
N TYR A 186 -5.03 41.90 5.14
CA TYR A 186 -4.14 40.98 4.46
C TYR A 186 -4.89 40.08 3.47
N ALA A 187 -4.13 39.49 2.55
CA ALA A 187 -4.56 38.35 1.75
C ALA A 187 -3.71 37.12 2.08
N LEU A 188 -4.36 35.97 2.20
CA LEU A 188 -3.72 34.66 2.17
C LEU A 188 -4.11 33.94 0.88
N VAL A 189 -3.12 33.59 0.07
CA VAL A 189 -3.28 32.69 -1.07
C VAL A 189 -2.67 31.35 -0.71
N ALA A 190 -3.53 30.41 -0.33
CA ALA A 190 -3.12 29.09 0.14
C ALA A 190 -3.42 28.02 -0.92
N ARG A 191 -2.41 27.23 -1.29
CA ARG A 191 -2.58 26.11 -2.22
C ARG A 191 -2.95 24.86 -1.44
N ALA A 192 -4.10 24.26 -1.74
CA ALA A 192 -4.52 23.02 -1.10
C ALA A 192 -3.53 21.90 -1.42
N GLU A 193 -3.15 21.12 -0.39
CA GLU A 193 -2.38 19.88 -0.62
C GLU A 193 -3.21 18.94 -1.50
N PRO A 194 -2.60 18.17 -2.43
CA PRO A 194 -3.29 17.05 -3.04
C PRO A 194 -3.81 16.11 -1.93
N PRO A 195 -4.95 15.42 -2.11
CA PRO A 195 -5.50 14.55 -1.07
C PRO A 195 -4.41 13.59 -0.60
N ARG A 196 -4.12 13.59 0.71
CA ARG A 196 -3.15 12.67 1.31
C ARG A 196 -3.52 11.27 0.84
N ARG A 197 -2.62 10.64 0.08
CA ARG A 197 -2.75 9.23 -0.27
C ARG A 197 -2.72 8.46 1.03
N HIS A 198 -3.53 7.41 1.12
CA HIS A 198 -3.42 6.46 2.23
C HIS A 198 -1.99 5.93 2.29
N THR A 199 -1.37 6.03 3.46
CA THR A 199 -0.02 5.57 3.75
C THR A 199 -0.10 4.56 4.89
N GLU A 200 0.57 3.43 4.73
CA GLU A 200 0.69 2.40 5.77
C GLU A 200 2.16 2.20 6.12
N VAL A 201 2.40 1.79 7.37
CA VAL A 201 3.72 1.32 7.76
C VAL A 201 3.96 -0.02 7.08
N VAL A 202 5.14 -0.19 6.49
CA VAL A 202 5.61 -1.46 5.96
C VAL A 202 6.55 -2.08 7.00
N ASP A 203 6.27 -3.31 7.40
CA ASP A 203 7.17 -4.11 8.23
C ASP A 203 7.68 -5.35 7.50
N VAL A 204 8.86 -5.82 7.90
CA VAL A 204 9.55 -6.97 7.32
C VAL A 204 9.85 -7.98 8.42
N HIS A 205 9.63 -9.27 8.15
CA HIS A 205 9.74 -10.34 9.15
C HIS A 205 10.54 -11.51 8.58
N LEU A 206 11.53 -11.99 9.34
CA LEU A 206 12.42 -13.06 8.92
C LEU A 206 11.94 -14.42 9.44
N ILE A 207 11.58 -15.31 8.54
CA ILE A 207 11.40 -16.74 8.78
C ILE A 207 12.74 -17.43 8.48
N LEU A 208 13.67 -17.40 9.44
CA LEU A 208 14.94 -18.11 9.31
C LEU A 208 14.73 -19.60 9.62
N ARG A 209 14.98 -20.47 8.64
CA ARG A 209 14.72 -21.91 8.69
C ARG A 209 15.97 -22.69 9.07
N ARG A 210 15.87 -23.61 10.03
CA ARG A 210 16.90 -24.63 10.29
C ARG A 210 16.24 -26.00 10.28
N GLY A 211 16.23 -26.65 9.12
CA GLY A 211 15.48 -27.89 8.95
C GLY A 211 13.99 -27.64 9.19
N SER A 212 13.39 -28.29 10.19
CA SER A 212 11.99 -28.12 10.60
C SER A 212 11.73 -26.90 11.51
N ASP A 213 12.78 -26.25 12.00
CA ASP A 213 12.67 -25.21 13.02
C ASP A 213 12.67 -23.79 12.43
N VAL A 214 12.20 -22.83 13.22
CA VAL A 214 12.21 -21.39 12.93
C VAL A 214 12.83 -20.63 14.12
N LEU A 215 13.63 -19.62 13.82
CA LEU A 215 14.19 -18.73 14.85
C LEU A 215 13.14 -17.72 15.34
N LEU A 216 12.95 -17.61 16.64
CA LEU A 216 12.09 -16.61 17.28
C LEU A 216 12.85 -15.84 18.35
N ALA A 217 12.44 -14.58 18.55
CA ALA A 217 12.94 -13.64 19.52
C ALA A 217 11.84 -13.24 20.52
N ARG A 218 12.14 -13.21 21.82
CA ARG A 218 11.21 -12.74 22.85
C ARG A 218 11.41 -11.25 23.10
N ARG A 219 10.39 -10.48 22.76
CA ARG A 219 10.38 -9.02 22.91
C ARG A 219 10.51 -8.62 24.39
N ALA A 220 11.33 -7.63 24.69
CA ALA A 220 11.48 -7.06 26.03
C ALA A 220 11.78 -5.57 25.90
N GLY A 221 11.27 -4.69 26.77
CA GLY A 221 11.65 -3.28 26.77
C GLY A 221 11.30 -2.49 25.50
N THR A 222 10.40 -3.00 24.65
CA THR A 222 10.02 -2.35 23.38
C THR A 222 8.77 -1.47 23.52
N GLY A 223 8.00 -1.62 24.61
CA GLY A 223 6.75 -0.91 24.83
C GLY A 223 5.54 -1.48 24.06
N TYR A 224 5.75 -2.52 23.24
CA TYR A 224 4.69 -3.22 22.52
C TYR A 224 4.94 -4.73 22.52
N ALA A 225 3.95 -5.50 22.98
CA ALA A 225 3.99 -6.96 23.00
C ALA A 225 5.20 -7.55 23.77
N ASP A 226 5.71 -6.83 24.78
CA ASP A 226 6.80 -7.30 25.64
C ASP A 226 6.40 -8.61 26.36
N GLY A 227 7.35 -9.54 26.44
CA GLY A 227 7.16 -10.89 26.98
C GLY A 227 6.73 -11.93 25.95
N LEU A 228 6.30 -11.53 24.74
CA LEU A 228 5.85 -12.45 23.69
C LEU A 228 6.97 -12.76 22.68
N LEU A 229 6.90 -13.95 22.11
CA LEU A 229 7.74 -14.39 21.00
C LEU A 229 7.27 -13.80 19.66
N HIS A 230 8.24 -13.43 18.81
CA HIS A 230 8.06 -12.88 17.48
C HIS A 230 9.19 -13.36 16.56
N ALA A 231 9.00 -13.36 15.25
CA ALA A 231 10.11 -13.51 14.29
C ALA A 231 11.04 -12.28 14.38
N PRO A 232 12.34 -12.38 14.05
CA PRO A 232 13.14 -11.16 13.87
C PRO A 232 12.50 -10.22 12.84
N SER A 233 12.38 -8.93 13.14
CA SER A 233 11.53 -8.02 12.35
C SER A 233 11.71 -6.54 12.65
N GLY A 234 11.52 -5.69 11.65
CA GLY A 234 11.37 -4.25 11.90
C GLY A 234 10.62 -3.51 10.81
N HIS A 235 10.79 -2.18 10.81
CA HIS A 235 10.07 -1.26 9.90
C HIS A 235 10.97 -0.87 8.75
N LEU A 236 10.35 -0.60 7.60
CA LEU A 236 11.05 0.03 6.50
C LEU A 236 11.45 1.46 6.84
N GLU A 237 12.67 1.84 6.49
CA GLU A 237 13.18 3.21 6.53
C GLU A 237 12.97 3.93 5.19
N ASP A 238 13.10 5.26 5.21
CA ASP A 238 12.97 6.07 4.01
C ASP A 238 14.12 5.80 3.03
N GLY A 239 13.78 5.36 1.82
CA GLY A 239 14.74 5.19 0.72
C GLY A 239 15.25 3.77 0.51
N GLU A 240 14.83 2.80 1.32
CA GLU A 240 15.09 1.38 1.13
C GLU A 240 13.88 0.63 0.55
N ASP A 241 14.14 -0.48 -0.14
CA ASP A 241 13.10 -1.45 -0.51
C ASP A 241 12.88 -2.54 0.56
N VAL A 242 11.85 -3.38 0.37
CA VAL A 242 11.48 -4.44 1.35
C VAL A 242 12.57 -5.49 1.57
N ARG A 243 13.47 -5.69 0.61
CA ARG A 243 14.57 -6.64 0.72
C ARG A 243 15.73 -6.02 1.47
N GLU A 244 16.09 -4.77 1.13
CA GLU A 244 17.10 -3.99 1.84
C GLU A 244 16.77 -3.86 3.33
N GLY A 245 15.52 -3.49 3.65
CA GLY A 245 15.05 -3.41 5.03
C GLY A 245 15.14 -4.77 5.75
N MET A 246 14.78 -5.87 5.09
CA MET A 246 14.89 -7.19 5.73
C MET A 246 16.35 -7.59 6.01
N ILE A 247 17.29 -7.30 5.11
CA ILE A 247 18.72 -7.57 5.31
C ILE A 247 19.25 -6.75 6.48
N ARG A 248 18.90 -5.46 6.55
CA ARG A 248 19.30 -4.55 7.64
C ARG A 248 18.78 -5.06 8.98
N GLU A 249 17.49 -5.29 9.10
CA GLU A 249 16.84 -5.75 10.34
C GLU A 249 17.40 -7.11 10.81
N ALA A 250 17.65 -8.05 9.88
CA ALA A 250 18.28 -9.33 10.23
C ALA A 250 19.68 -9.13 10.85
N ALA A 251 20.48 -8.22 10.29
CA ALA A 251 21.82 -7.91 10.78
C ALA A 251 21.80 -7.13 12.11
N GLU A 252 20.81 -6.26 12.31
CA GLU A 252 20.64 -5.44 13.52
C GLU A 252 20.15 -6.25 14.71
N GLU A 253 19.17 -7.14 14.52
CA GLU A 253 18.59 -7.92 15.63
C GLU A 253 19.36 -9.22 15.92
N THR A 254 19.81 -9.92 14.87
CA THR A 254 20.36 -11.29 14.98
C THR A 254 21.83 -11.43 14.61
N GLY A 255 22.44 -10.36 14.06
CA GLY A 255 23.82 -10.37 13.60
C GLY A 255 24.07 -11.18 12.32
N ILE A 256 23.02 -11.67 11.65
CA ILE A 256 23.14 -12.40 10.38
C ILE A 256 23.24 -11.41 9.22
N ALA A 257 24.32 -11.49 8.46
CA ALA A 257 24.46 -10.80 7.18
C ALA A 257 23.92 -11.70 6.06
N LEU A 258 22.75 -11.34 5.50
CA LEU A 258 22.12 -12.05 4.39
C LEU A 258 22.47 -11.37 3.07
N GLU A 259 22.72 -12.16 2.04
CA GLU A 259 22.79 -11.68 0.65
C GLU A 259 21.37 -11.64 0.02
N PRO A 260 21.10 -10.73 -0.92
CA PRO A 260 19.81 -10.62 -1.60
C PRO A 260 19.24 -11.96 -2.10
N GLU A 261 20.08 -12.80 -2.71
CA GLU A 261 19.68 -14.08 -3.32
C GLU A 261 19.24 -15.14 -2.30
N GLU A 262 19.60 -14.96 -1.03
CA GLU A 262 19.21 -15.86 0.07
C GLU A 262 17.77 -15.62 0.53
N LEU A 263 17.21 -14.44 0.23
CA LEU A 263 15.87 -14.05 0.64
C LEU A 263 14.80 -14.40 -0.41
N ARG A 264 13.74 -15.08 0.06
CA ARG A 264 12.54 -15.38 -0.74
C ARG A 264 11.29 -14.83 -0.05
N VAL A 265 10.39 -14.21 -0.80
CA VAL A 265 9.10 -13.78 -0.24
C VAL A 265 8.26 -15.02 0.08
N ALA A 266 7.92 -15.20 1.35
CA ALA A 266 7.12 -16.29 1.85
C ALA A 266 5.62 -15.95 1.82
N LEU A 267 5.26 -14.81 2.41
CA LEU A 267 3.89 -14.30 2.41
C LEU A 267 3.85 -12.77 2.55
N VAL A 268 2.74 -12.17 2.12
CA VAL A 268 2.42 -10.77 2.40
C VAL A 268 1.14 -10.70 3.23
N MET A 269 1.18 -9.95 4.32
CA MET A 269 0.07 -9.79 5.25
C MET A 269 -0.37 -8.34 5.35
N HIS A 270 -1.64 -8.06 5.11
CA HIS A 270 -2.23 -6.79 5.56
C HIS A 270 -2.75 -7.00 6.98
N HIS A 271 -2.16 -6.31 7.96
CA HIS A 271 -2.49 -6.51 9.37
C HIS A 271 -2.75 -5.24 10.14
N ARG A 272 -3.50 -5.40 11.23
CA ARG A 272 -3.77 -4.34 12.20
C ARG A 272 -3.73 -4.95 13.60
N GLY A 273 -2.87 -4.39 14.46
CA GLY A 273 -2.86 -4.67 15.90
C GLY A 273 -3.93 -3.87 16.67
N PRO A 274 -4.24 -4.25 17.92
CA PRO A 274 -5.29 -3.60 18.70
C PRO A 274 -4.93 -2.15 19.01
N GLY A 275 -5.83 -1.21 18.72
CA GLY A 275 -5.58 0.24 18.88
C GLY A 275 -4.55 0.82 17.89
N GLY A 276 -3.99 0.01 17.00
CA GLY A 276 -3.00 0.42 15.99
C GLY A 276 -3.62 0.77 14.64
N GLY A 277 -2.84 1.46 13.81
CA GLY A 277 -3.13 1.65 12.39
C GLY A 277 -2.80 0.40 11.56
N PRO A 278 -3.35 0.28 10.33
CA PRO A 278 -3.04 -0.80 9.41
C PRO A 278 -1.61 -0.77 8.91
N ARG A 279 -1.08 -1.95 8.58
CA ARG A 279 0.30 -2.20 8.19
C ARG A 279 0.38 -3.27 7.11
N THR A 280 1.36 -3.16 6.24
CA THR A 280 1.68 -4.22 5.27
C THR A 280 2.96 -4.94 5.70
N GLY A 281 2.81 -6.18 6.15
CA GLY A 281 3.91 -7.04 6.60
C GLY A 281 4.41 -7.99 5.54
N TRP A 282 5.70 -7.95 5.28
CA TRP A 282 6.41 -8.84 4.34
C TRP A 282 7.17 -9.90 5.11
N PHE A 283 6.80 -11.16 4.92
CA PHE A 283 7.51 -12.28 5.53
C PHE A 283 8.48 -12.84 4.49
N PHE A 284 9.76 -12.88 4.84
CA PHE A 284 10.81 -13.46 4.03
C PHE A 284 11.32 -14.76 4.64
N GLU A 285 11.54 -15.76 3.81
CA GLU A 285 12.23 -17.00 4.15
C GLU A 285 13.72 -16.89 3.79
N ALA A 286 14.57 -17.37 4.68
CA ALA A 286 15.99 -17.64 4.43
C ALA A 286 16.39 -18.95 5.14
N GLU A 287 17.36 -19.67 4.58
CA GLU A 287 17.90 -20.89 5.18
C GLU A 287 19.06 -20.57 6.13
N TYR A 288 19.13 -21.27 7.25
CA TYR A 288 20.20 -21.15 8.24
C TYR A 288 21.53 -21.62 7.68
N ASP A 289 22.56 -20.77 7.82
CA ASP A 289 23.95 -21.11 7.54
C ASP A 289 24.72 -21.34 8.85
N PRO A 290 25.22 -22.55 9.12
CA PRO A 290 26.07 -22.84 10.28
C PRO A 290 27.32 -21.97 10.40
N ALA A 291 27.80 -21.39 9.30
CA ALA A 291 28.95 -20.48 9.31
C ALA A 291 28.61 -19.08 9.87
N ARG A 292 27.31 -18.71 9.92
CA ARG A 292 26.81 -17.41 10.38
C ARG A 292 25.72 -17.59 11.45
N PRO A 293 26.06 -18.09 12.65
CA PRO A 293 25.08 -18.35 13.70
C PRO A 293 24.43 -17.06 14.23
N PRO A 294 23.10 -17.01 14.42
CA PRO A 294 22.44 -15.85 15.01
C PRO A 294 22.83 -15.67 16.48
N TYR A 295 22.85 -14.42 16.93
CA TYR A 295 22.97 -14.03 18.33
C TYR A 295 22.21 -12.73 18.59
N ASN A 296 21.75 -12.54 19.82
CA ASN A 296 20.98 -11.36 20.19
C ASN A 296 21.88 -10.10 20.18
N ARG A 297 21.66 -9.19 19.24
CA ARG A 297 22.37 -7.91 19.15
C ARG A 297 21.69 -6.76 19.87
N GLU A 298 20.46 -6.94 20.30
CA GLU A 298 19.67 -5.94 21.01
C GLU A 298 19.20 -6.48 22.38
N PRO A 299 20.11 -6.70 23.34
CA PRO A 299 19.78 -7.31 24.63
C PRO A 299 18.78 -6.48 25.46
N ASP A 300 18.67 -5.18 25.19
CA ASP A 300 17.69 -4.30 25.83
C ASP A 300 16.29 -4.44 25.22
N LYS A 301 16.19 -4.97 23.99
CA LYS A 301 14.93 -5.16 23.24
C LYS A 301 14.48 -6.62 23.11
N CYS A 302 15.38 -7.55 23.41
CA CYS A 302 15.19 -8.99 23.23
C CYS A 302 15.76 -9.75 24.42
N SER A 303 14.96 -10.61 25.04
CA SER A 303 15.34 -11.39 26.24
C SER A 303 15.68 -12.85 25.96
N GLU A 304 15.28 -13.37 24.79
CA GLU A 304 15.49 -14.76 24.37
C GLU A 304 15.57 -14.79 22.84
N LEU A 305 16.54 -15.53 22.29
CA LEU A 305 16.63 -15.82 20.86
C LEU A 305 16.87 -17.33 20.70
N ALA A 306 15.88 -18.05 20.18
CA ALA A 306 15.88 -19.51 20.21
C ALA A 306 15.16 -20.14 19.00
N TRP A 307 15.43 -21.42 18.78
CA TRP A 307 14.86 -22.21 17.69
C TRP A 307 13.63 -22.99 18.19
N PHE A 308 12.55 -22.92 17.42
CA PHE A 308 11.29 -23.57 17.75
C PHE A 308 10.78 -24.42 16.58
N PRO A 309 10.18 -25.60 16.83
CA PRO A 309 9.57 -26.40 15.77
C PRO A 309 8.41 -25.65 15.10
N LEU A 310 8.42 -25.56 13.76
CA LEU A 310 7.37 -24.85 13.01
C LEU A 310 6.01 -25.60 13.07
N ASP A 311 6.03 -26.90 13.31
CA ASP A 311 4.82 -27.71 13.49
C ASP A 311 4.21 -27.59 14.90
N ALA A 312 4.99 -27.10 15.88
CA ALA A 312 4.62 -26.96 17.29
C ALA A 312 5.01 -25.59 17.87
N LEU A 313 4.56 -24.51 17.22
CA LEU A 313 4.83 -23.13 17.66
C LEU A 313 4.26 -22.84 19.07
N PRO A 314 4.99 -22.10 19.92
CA PRO A 314 4.52 -21.70 21.25
C PRO A 314 3.27 -20.81 21.23
N ASP A 315 2.46 -20.86 22.27
CA ASP A 315 1.24 -20.05 22.37
C ASP A 315 1.52 -18.60 22.82
N ASP A 316 2.64 -18.35 23.50
CA ASP A 316 3.07 -17.04 23.98
C ASP A 316 3.72 -16.18 22.87
N MET A 317 3.07 -16.11 21.71
CA MET A 317 3.49 -15.34 20.55
C MET A 317 2.64 -14.10 20.33
N VAL A 318 3.16 -13.13 19.58
CA VAL A 318 2.35 -12.04 19.03
C VAL A 318 1.37 -12.60 17.99
N ALA A 319 0.10 -12.21 18.08
CA ALA A 319 -0.99 -12.81 17.29
C ALA A 319 -0.77 -12.79 15.77
N TYR A 320 -0.42 -11.63 15.20
CA TYR A 320 -0.21 -11.51 13.74
C TYR A 320 1.03 -12.28 13.28
N CYS A 321 2.10 -12.34 14.10
CA CYS A 321 3.29 -13.12 13.80
C CYS A 321 2.98 -14.61 13.78
N ARG A 322 2.20 -15.07 14.77
CA ARG A 322 1.72 -16.46 14.81
C ARG A 322 0.88 -16.78 13.57
N ALA A 323 -0.06 -15.91 13.22
CA ALA A 323 -0.87 -16.05 12.01
C ALA A 323 -0.02 -16.10 10.73
N GLY A 324 1.06 -15.32 10.67
CA GLY A 324 1.99 -15.33 9.53
C GLY A 324 2.73 -16.66 9.38
N LEU A 325 3.27 -17.19 10.48
CA LEU A 325 3.95 -18.48 10.46
C LEU A 325 2.99 -19.64 10.16
N ASP A 326 1.77 -19.61 10.70
CA ASP A 326 0.72 -20.59 10.38
C ASP A 326 0.31 -20.52 8.89
N GLY A 327 0.18 -19.30 8.34
CA GLY A 327 -0.10 -19.08 6.91
C GLY A 327 1.04 -19.56 6.01
N TYR A 328 2.29 -19.25 6.35
CA TYR A 328 3.48 -19.75 5.65
C TYR A 328 3.51 -21.28 5.63
N ARG A 329 3.28 -21.93 6.78
CA ARG A 329 3.20 -23.39 6.89
C ARG A 329 2.07 -24.00 6.05
N ALA A 330 0.94 -23.31 5.94
CA ALA A 330 -0.19 -23.71 5.11
C ALA A 330 0.04 -23.47 3.60
N GLY A 331 1.14 -22.81 3.22
CA GLY A 331 1.45 -22.47 1.84
C GLY A 331 0.68 -21.27 1.31
N GLU A 332 0.08 -20.46 2.19
CA GLU A 332 -0.61 -19.23 1.80
C GLU A 332 0.40 -18.17 1.34
N ARG A 333 -0.04 -17.30 0.41
CA ARG A 333 0.79 -16.21 -0.13
C ARG A 333 0.32 -14.83 0.30
N PHE A 334 -0.98 -14.68 0.54
CA PHE A 334 -1.60 -13.42 0.95
C PHE A 334 -2.52 -13.67 2.13
N LEU A 335 -2.38 -12.88 3.19
CA LEU A 335 -3.19 -13.01 4.41
C LEU A 335 -3.71 -11.63 4.83
N VAL A 336 -4.92 -11.59 5.38
CA VAL A 336 -5.40 -10.47 6.19
C VAL A 336 -5.43 -10.91 7.64
N HIS A 337 -4.89 -10.11 8.54
CA HIS A 337 -5.00 -10.35 9.98
C HIS A 337 -5.47 -9.08 10.69
N TRP A 338 -6.73 -9.05 11.12
CA TRP A 338 -7.34 -7.80 11.57
C TRP A 338 -7.84 -7.87 13.01
N HIS A 339 -7.16 -7.18 13.92
CA HIS A 339 -7.66 -7.00 15.29
C HIS A 339 -8.71 -5.89 15.38
N GLU A 340 -9.66 -6.13 16.27
CA GLU A 340 -10.54 -5.11 16.82
C GLU A 340 -9.86 -4.46 18.05
N ASP A 341 -10.30 -3.27 18.45
CA ASP A 341 -9.64 -2.51 19.52
C ASP A 341 -9.72 -3.20 20.91
N GLY A 342 -10.60 -4.19 21.06
CA GLY A 342 -10.72 -5.01 22.27
C GLY A 342 -9.92 -6.31 22.26
N ASP A 343 -9.26 -6.66 21.14
CA ASP A 343 -8.48 -7.89 21.04
C ASP A 343 -7.17 -7.79 21.84
N THR A 344 -6.68 -8.93 22.34
CA THR A 344 -5.36 -9.03 22.95
C THR A 344 -4.27 -9.02 21.88
N VAL A 345 -3.08 -8.52 22.20
CA VAL A 345 -1.94 -8.55 21.26
C VAL A 345 -1.31 -9.96 21.16
N ALA A 346 -1.48 -10.75 22.22
CA ALA A 346 -1.01 -12.13 22.31
C ALA A 346 -1.90 -13.05 21.47
N TYR A 347 -1.29 -14.10 20.92
CA TYR A 347 -2.04 -15.19 20.31
C TYR A 347 -2.85 -15.94 21.38
N GLU A 348 -4.10 -16.23 21.05
CA GLU A 348 -4.99 -17.04 21.89
C GLU A 348 -5.47 -18.26 21.10
N PRO A 349 -5.08 -19.49 21.47
CA PRO A 349 -5.45 -20.72 20.73
C PRO A 349 -6.95 -20.94 20.55
N ARG A 350 -7.75 -20.39 21.47
CA ARG A 350 -9.22 -20.46 21.46
C ARG A 350 -9.89 -19.09 21.24
N GLY A 351 -9.11 -18.09 20.87
CA GLY A 351 -9.58 -16.74 20.58
C GLY A 351 -10.29 -16.62 19.23
N PRO A 352 -10.77 -15.41 18.89
CA PRO A 352 -11.37 -15.14 17.59
C PRO A 352 -10.35 -15.37 16.47
N ARG A 353 -10.77 -16.02 15.38
CA ARG A 353 -9.92 -16.19 14.19
C ARG A 353 -9.88 -14.89 13.40
N ARG A 354 -8.80 -14.13 13.55
CA ARG A 354 -8.58 -12.85 12.87
C ARG A 354 -7.82 -12.98 11.54
N ALA A 355 -7.21 -14.13 11.28
CA ALA A 355 -6.49 -14.45 10.05
C ALA A 355 -7.42 -14.99 8.95
N VAL A 356 -7.37 -14.37 7.77
CA VAL A 356 -8.14 -14.77 6.58
C VAL A 356 -7.18 -14.86 5.37
N PRO A 357 -6.98 -16.05 4.79
CA PRO A 357 -6.25 -16.19 3.53
C PRO A 357 -6.95 -15.49 2.37
N LEU A 358 -6.17 -14.79 1.56
CA LEU A 358 -6.60 -14.22 0.30
C LEU A 358 -6.10 -15.13 -0.84
N PRO A 359 -6.98 -15.93 -1.47
CA PRO A 359 -6.56 -16.89 -2.47
C PRO A 359 -5.99 -16.18 -3.71
N ALA A 360 -4.75 -16.51 -4.07
CA ALA A 360 -4.04 -15.95 -5.23
C ALA A 360 -4.50 -16.53 -6.58
N GLY A 361 -5.41 -17.52 -6.59
CA GLY A 361 -5.85 -18.23 -7.80
C GLY A 361 -7.20 -18.93 -7.64
N GLY A 362 -7.88 -19.17 -8.77
CA GLY A 362 -9.22 -19.78 -8.83
C GLY A 362 -9.26 -21.28 -8.46
N VAL A 363 -10.48 -21.83 -8.43
CA VAL A 363 -10.80 -23.23 -8.08
C VAL A 363 -9.85 -24.21 -8.78
N ARG A 364 -9.28 -25.16 -8.02
CA ARG A 364 -8.21 -26.10 -8.44
C ARG A 364 -8.65 -27.21 -9.42
N THR A 365 -9.72 -27.03 -10.20
CA THR A 365 -10.20 -28.04 -11.15
C THR A 365 -9.27 -28.21 -12.35
N GLY A 366 -8.95 -29.46 -12.73
CA GLY A 366 -8.19 -29.78 -13.95
C GLY A 366 -6.67 -29.89 -13.81
N ARG A 367 -6.11 -29.76 -12.60
CA ARG A 367 -4.69 -30.02 -12.34
C ARG A 367 -4.45 -31.51 -12.07
N VAL A 368 -3.24 -31.99 -12.37
CA VAL A 368 -2.81 -33.35 -12.03
C VAL A 368 -2.64 -33.46 -10.51
N HIS A 369 -3.39 -34.34 -9.87
CA HIS A 369 -3.28 -34.58 -8.42
C HIS A 369 -2.10 -35.49 -8.09
N HIS A 370 -1.96 -36.61 -8.81
CA HIS A 370 -0.83 -37.51 -8.66
C HIS A 370 -0.61 -38.33 -9.93
N ILE A 371 0.58 -38.89 -10.05
CA ILE A 371 0.96 -39.86 -11.07
C ILE A 371 1.51 -41.09 -10.36
N GLU A 372 1.03 -42.27 -10.77
CA GLU A 372 1.47 -43.54 -10.21
C GLU A 372 2.20 -44.36 -11.26
N LEU A 373 3.40 -44.82 -10.89
CA LEU A 373 4.30 -45.60 -11.73
C LEU A 373 4.39 -47.02 -11.17
N TRP A 374 3.93 -47.99 -11.93
CA TRP A 374 4.04 -49.39 -11.51
C TRP A 374 5.41 -49.94 -11.85
N VAL A 375 6.10 -50.45 -10.84
CA VAL A 375 7.51 -50.86 -10.93
C VAL A 375 7.66 -52.34 -10.55
N PRO A 376 8.51 -53.10 -11.25
CA PRO A 376 8.71 -54.52 -10.96
C PRO A 376 9.51 -54.77 -9.67
N ASP A 377 10.30 -53.77 -9.22
CA ASP A 377 11.11 -53.79 -8.01
C ASP A 377 10.98 -52.45 -7.30
N LEU A 378 10.25 -52.44 -6.17
CA LEU A 378 10.04 -51.24 -5.39
C LEU A 378 11.33 -50.68 -4.79
N ALA A 379 12.26 -51.54 -4.36
CA ALA A 379 13.48 -51.10 -3.69
C ALA A 379 14.43 -50.39 -4.67
N ALA A 380 14.57 -50.96 -5.88
CA ALA A 380 15.34 -50.33 -6.95
C ALA A 380 14.70 -49.01 -7.40
N ALA A 381 13.37 -48.99 -7.57
CA ALA A 381 12.65 -47.78 -7.93
C ALA A 381 12.77 -46.69 -6.84
N GLU A 382 12.67 -47.05 -5.56
CA GLU A 382 12.83 -46.10 -4.46
C GLU A 382 14.23 -45.46 -4.44
N ALA A 383 15.28 -46.23 -4.74
CA ALA A 383 16.64 -45.70 -4.83
C ALA A 383 16.82 -44.75 -6.04
N GLY A 384 16.32 -45.14 -7.22
CA GLY A 384 16.47 -44.36 -8.45
C GLY A 384 15.58 -43.11 -8.49
N TRP A 385 14.27 -43.28 -8.30
CA TRP A 385 13.30 -42.19 -8.29
C TRP A 385 13.44 -41.30 -7.06
N GLY A 386 13.74 -41.86 -5.89
CA GLY A 386 13.91 -41.09 -4.67
C GLY A 386 15.10 -40.13 -4.73
N TRP A 387 16.20 -40.54 -5.35
CA TRP A 387 17.33 -39.66 -5.63
C TRP A 387 16.92 -38.51 -6.57
N LEU A 388 16.35 -38.85 -7.72
CA LEU A 388 16.01 -37.86 -8.75
C LEU A 388 15.00 -36.84 -8.22
N LEU A 389 13.87 -37.31 -7.68
CA LEU A 389 12.80 -36.47 -7.14
C LEU A 389 13.29 -35.63 -5.96
N GLY A 390 14.16 -36.18 -5.10
CA GLY A 390 14.79 -35.42 -4.02
C GLY A 390 15.68 -34.28 -4.54
N ARG A 391 16.46 -34.51 -5.61
CA ARG A 391 17.27 -33.46 -6.26
C ARG A 391 16.43 -32.39 -6.96
N LEU A 392 15.22 -32.76 -7.42
CA LEU A 392 14.22 -31.83 -7.96
C LEU A 392 13.40 -31.14 -6.86
N GLY A 393 13.70 -31.40 -5.58
CA GLY A 393 13.08 -30.74 -4.43
C GLY A 393 11.72 -31.32 -4.03
N HIS A 394 11.37 -32.53 -4.47
CA HIS A 394 10.24 -33.25 -3.91
C HIS A 394 10.61 -33.87 -2.56
N GLU A 395 9.69 -33.80 -1.61
CA GLU A 395 9.89 -34.37 -0.27
C GLU A 395 9.22 -35.75 -0.18
N PRO A 396 9.84 -36.73 0.50
CA PRO A 396 9.18 -38.01 0.75
C PRO A 396 7.85 -37.81 1.50
N TYR A 397 6.77 -38.41 1.01
CA TYR A 397 5.42 -38.14 1.50
C TYR A 397 4.78 -39.34 2.20
N GLN A 398 4.35 -40.37 1.47
CA GLN A 398 3.70 -41.56 2.04
C GLN A 398 4.56 -42.81 1.82
N ARG A 399 4.40 -43.84 2.66
CA ARG A 399 5.01 -45.16 2.51
C ARG A 399 4.04 -46.25 2.95
N TRP A 400 3.93 -47.32 2.18
CA TRP A 400 3.20 -48.54 2.53
C TRP A 400 4.00 -49.77 2.08
N ALA A 401 3.44 -50.96 2.28
CA ALA A 401 4.12 -52.23 2.00
C ALA A 401 4.56 -52.37 0.53
N HIS A 402 3.81 -51.76 -0.39
CA HIS A 402 4.00 -51.91 -1.83
C HIS A 402 4.32 -50.60 -2.56
N GLY A 403 4.48 -49.48 -1.85
CA GLY A 403 4.73 -48.22 -2.53
C GLY A 403 5.27 -47.08 -1.66
N ARG A 404 5.75 -46.06 -2.37
CA ARG A 404 6.39 -44.86 -1.84
C ARG A 404 6.04 -43.66 -2.70
N SER A 405 5.87 -42.49 -2.09
CA SER A 405 5.57 -41.25 -2.83
C SER A 405 6.44 -40.07 -2.43
N TRP A 406 6.58 -39.11 -3.35
CA TRP A 406 7.25 -37.83 -3.13
C TRP A 406 6.39 -36.67 -3.65
N ARG A 407 6.24 -35.63 -2.82
CA ARG A 407 5.32 -34.52 -3.06
C ARG A 407 6.07 -33.22 -3.39
N ARG A 408 5.52 -32.45 -4.31
CA ARG A 408 5.93 -31.07 -4.64
C ARG A 408 4.69 -30.22 -4.86
N GLY A 409 4.45 -29.28 -3.96
CA GLY A 409 3.20 -28.50 -3.95
C GLY A 409 1.98 -29.41 -3.74
N ASP A 410 0.97 -29.25 -4.60
CA ASP A 410 -0.30 -29.99 -4.51
C ASP A 410 -0.26 -31.36 -5.22
N SER A 411 0.85 -31.72 -5.87
CA SER A 411 0.98 -32.95 -6.66
C SER A 411 2.06 -33.88 -6.10
N TYR A 412 1.90 -35.18 -6.32
CA TYR A 412 2.92 -36.17 -5.94
C TYR A 412 3.10 -37.28 -6.97
N VAL A 413 4.31 -37.85 -6.99
CA VAL A 413 4.66 -39.02 -7.80
C VAL A 413 4.72 -40.24 -6.88
N VAL A 414 4.12 -41.34 -7.30
CA VAL A 414 4.11 -42.63 -6.62
C VAL A 414 4.91 -43.63 -7.44
N VAL A 415 5.74 -44.43 -6.77
CA VAL A 415 6.24 -45.69 -7.32
C VAL A 415 5.62 -46.83 -6.51
N GLU A 416 5.03 -47.81 -7.21
CA GLU A 416 4.30 -48.92 -6.59
C GLU A 416 4.61 -50.25 -7.27
N GLN A 417 4.94 -51.26 -6.48
CA GLN A 417 5.02 -52.65 -6.93
C GLN A 417 3.66 -53.31 -6.70
N SER A 418 2.72 -53.02 -7.61
CA SER A 418 1.34 -53.47 -7.52
C SER A 418 1.22 -55.01 -7.60
N PRO A 419 0.34 -55.65 -6.81
CA PRO A 419 0.03 -57.07 -6.97
C PRO A 419 -0.63 -57.40 -8.33
N ASP A 420 -1.22 -56.39 -8.99
CA ASP A 420 -1.86 -56.51 -10.30
C ASP A 420 -0.88 -56.24 -11.47
N LEU A 421 0.40 -56.00 -11.17
CA LEU A 421 1.43 -55.77 -12.18
C LEU A 421 1.64 -57.03 -13.03
N VAL A 422 1.44 -56.89 -14.34
CA VAL A 422 1.80 -57.93 -15.31
C VAL A 422 3.32 -57.94 -15.49
N PRO A 423 3.98 -59.12 -15.46
CA PRO A 423 5.43 -59.21 -15.62
C PRO A 423 5.95 -58.55 -16.92
N GLY A 424 6.97 -57.70 -16.79
CA GLY A 424 7.62 -57.00 -17.89
C GLY A 424 8.23 -55.67 -17.45
N ALA A 425 9.10 -55.09 -18.27
CA ALA A 425 9.54 -53.70 -18.12
C ALA A 425 8.55 -52.78 -18.85
N HIS A 426 8.48 -51.52 -18.43
CA HIS A 426 7.75 -50.48 -19.16
C HIS A 426 8.37 -50.28 -20.55
N GLU A 427 7.54 -50.20 -21.59
CA GLU A 427 7.99 -49.97 -22.97
C GLU A 427 7.42 -48.64 -23.46
N ARG A 428 8.19 -47.56 -23.24
CA ARG A 428 7.82 -46.17 -23.58
C ARG A 428 7.37 -45.92 -25.02
N CYS A 429 7.73 -46.80 -25.95
CA CYS A 429 7.35 -46.72 -27.37
C CYS A 429 5.94 -47.27 -27.65
N ARG A 430 5.29 -47.93 -26.68
CA ARG A 430 3.90 -48.40 -26.81
C ARG A 430 2.90 -47.33 -26.37
N PRO A 431 1.62 -47.43 -26.78
CA PRO A 431 0.55 -46.61 -26.21
C PRO A 431 0.54 -46.72 -24.67
N GLY A 432 0.65 -45.58 -23.99
CA GLY A 432 0.81 -45.50 -22.54
C GLY A 432 1.56 -44.23 -22.13
N LEU A 433 2.27 -44.28 -21.00
CA LEU A 433 3.17 -43.22 -20.58
C LEU A 433 4.45 -43.25 -21.42
N ASN A 434 4.74 -42.20 -22.19
CA ASN A 434 5.99 -42.13 -22.93
C ASN A 434 7.15 -41.66 -22.03
N HIS A 435 7.01 -40.51 -21.39
CA HIS A 435 7.97 -39.98 -20.42
C HIS A 435 7.29 -39.06 -19.41
N LEU A 436 7.99 -38.73 -18.33
CA LEU A 436 7.63 -37.65 -17.39
C LEU A 436 8.63 -36.51 -17.49
N ALA A 437 8.14 -35.29 -17.74
CA ALA A 437 8.99 -34.11 -17.85
C ALA A 437 9.02 -33.29 -16.55
N PHE A 438 10.20 -32.81 -16.18
CA PHE A 438 10.43 -31.94 -15.02
C PHE A 438 11.29 -30.75 -15.41
N HIS A 439 10.99 -29.58 -14.83
CA HIS A 439 11.90 -28.45 -14.91
C HIS A 439 13.08 -28.63 -13.94
N VAL A 440 14.26 -28.24 -14.38
CA VAL A 440 15.45 -28.07 -13.54
C VAL A 440 15.84 -26.60 -13.50
N ALA A 441 16.49 -26.18 -12.41
CA ALA A 441 16.73 -24.77 -12.11
C ALA A 441 17.50 -24.05 -13.22
N ASP A 442 18.53 -24.69 -13.76
CA ASP A 442 19.39 -24.15 -14.80
C ASP A 442 20.18 -25.26 -15.50
N ARG A 443 21.05 -24.87 -16.44
CA ARG A 443 21.90 -25.79 -17.17
C ARG A 443 22.92 -26.52 -16.29
N GLN A 444 23.46 -25.86 -15.27
CA GLN A 444 24.45 -26.46 -14.39
C GLN A 444 23.83 -27.58 -13.55
N ALA A 445 22.61 -27.36 -13.05
CA ALA A 445 21.82 -28.38 -12.36
C ALA A 445 21.50 -29.57 -13.28
N LEU A 446 21.17 -29.32 -14.55
CA LEU A 446 20.94 -30.36 -15.55
C LEU A 446 22.18 -31.25 -15.72
N ASP A 447 23.34 -30.65 -15.98
CA ASP A 447 24.59 -31.38 -16.22
C ASP A 447 25.00 -32.20 -14.98
N ALA A 448 24.80 -31.65 -13.78
CA ALA A 448 25.08 -32.35 -12.53
C ALA A 448 24.16 -33.57 -12.30
N LEU A 449 22.90 -33.49 -12.71
CA LEU A 449 21.97 -34.63 -12.66
C LEU A 449 22.38 -35.70 -13.67
N VAL A 450 22.69 -35.31 -14.91
CA VAL A 450 23.13 -36.24 -15.96
C VAL A 450 24.40 -36.98 -15.56
N ALA A 451 25.38 -36.29 -14.97
CA ALA A 451 26.65 -36.89 -14.57
C ALA A 451 26.48 -37.99 -13.50
N ARG A 452 25.51 -37.83 -12.58
CA ARG A 452 25.27 -38.77 -11.47
C ARG A 452 24.19 -39.81 -11.76
N ALA A 453 23.40 -39.62 -12.81
CA ALA A 453 22.34 -40.54 -13.21
C ALA A 453 22.77 -42.03 -13.25
N PRO A 454 23.94 -42.41 -13.80
CA PRO A 454 24.38 -43.80 -13.82
C PRO A 454 24.59 -44.44 -12.44
N GLU A 455 24.97 -43.66 -11.43
CA GLU A 455 25.14 -44.13 -10.04
C GLU A 455 23.81 -44.55 -9.40
N HIS A 456 22.69 -44.06 -9.97
CA HIS A 456 21.33 -44.23 -9.46
C HIS A 456 20.44 -45.04 -10.40
N GLY A 457 21.05 -45.80 -11.33
CA GLY A 457 20.31 -46.71 -12.22
C GLY A 457 19.63 -46.03 -13.41
N TRP A 458 20.03 -44.81 -13.74
CA TRP A 458 19.53 -44.04 -14.89
C TRP A 458 20.57 -43.98 -16.01
N ARG A 459 20.12 -44.07 -17.26
CA ARG A 459 20.97 -43.98 -18.46
C ARG A 459 20.56 -42.79 -19.31
N LEU A 460 21.53 -42.00 -19.76
CA LEU A 460 21.30 -40.94 -20.74
C LEU A 460 20.91 -41.51 -22.10
N LEU A 461 19.78 -41.03 -22.63
CA LEU A 461 19.35 -41.27 -24.00
C LEU A 461 19.89 -40.17 -24.92
N PHE A 462 20.14 -40.54 -26.19
CA PHE A 462 20.61 -39.64 -27.24
C PHE A 462 21.89 -38.84 -26.89
N PRO A 463 22.97 -39.50 -26.43
CA PRO A 463 24.18 -38.80 -25.97
C PRO A 463 24.78 -37.86 -27.03
N ASP A 464 24.74 -38.25 -28.31
CA ASP A 464 25.28 -37.46 -29.43
C ASP A 464 24.51 -36.17 -29.71
N ARG A 465 23.29 -36.06 -29.18
CA ARG A 465 22.41 -34.90 -29.36
C ARG A 465 22.14 -34.16 -28.06
N HIS A 466 22.63 -34.65 -26.91
CA HIS A 466 22.46 -33.98 -25.63
C HIS A 466 23.21 -32.63 -25.61
N PRO A 467 22.61 -31.54 -25.11
CA PRO A 467 21.29 -31.42 -24.47
C PRO A 467 20.15 -31.00 -25.42
N HIS A 468 20.36 -31.05 -26.73
CA HIS A 468 19.42 -30.53 -27.75
C HIS A 468 18.69 -31.66 -28.49
N ALA A 469 18.45 -32.79 -27.82
CA ALA A 469 17.75 -33.92 -28.43
C ALA A 469 16.29 -33.58 -28.80
N GLY A 470 15.67 -32.62 -28.10
CA GLY A 470 14.35 -32.06 -28.41
C GLY A 470 14.33 -30.90 -29.42
N GLY A 471 15.50 -30.42 -29.88
CA GLY A 471 15.65 -29.32 -30.84
C GLY A 471 16.56 -28.18 -30.36
N ASP A 472 16.98 -27.30 -31.27
CA ASP A 472 18.02 -26.29 -31.03
C ASP A 472 17.65 -25.22 -29.98
N GLY A 473 16.35 -25.03 -29.73
CA GLY A 473 15.83 -24.12 -28.70
C GLY A 473 15.46 -24.78 -27.37
N HIS A 474 15.69 -26.10 -27.23
CA HIS A 474 15.25 -26.88 -26.07
C HIS A 474 16.46 -27.53 -25.40
N VAL A 475 16.76 -27.09 -24.17
CA VAL A 475 17.88 -27.63 -23.39
C VAL A 475 17.33 -28.67 -22.42
N ALA A 476 17.49 -29.95 -22.76
CA ALA A 476 16.98 -31.04 -21.95
C ALA A 476 17.88 -32.29 -21.95
N ALA A 477 17.75 -33.08 -20.88
CA ALA A 477 18.28 -34.44 -20.82
C ALA A 477 17.14 -35.45 -20.80
N TYR A 478 17.27 -36.52 -21.56
CA TYR A 478 16.34 -37.64 -21.54
C TYR A 478 17.04 -38.81 -20.85
N LEU A 479 16.53 -39.25 -19.70
CA LEU A 479 17.11 -40.35 -18.93
C LEU A 479 16.13 -41.51 -18.87
N GLU A 480 16.63 -42.74 -18.94
CA GLU A 480 15.82 -43.96 -18.83
C GLU A 480 16.29 -44.80 -17.64
N ASP A 481 15.37 -45.25 -16.80
CA ASP A 481 15.69 -46.15 -15.68
C ASP A 481 15.73 -47.63 -16.10
N ALA A 482 16.15 -48.49 -15.17
CA ALA A 482 16.19 -49.94 -15.39
C ALA A 482 14.81 -50.59 -15.59
N ALA A 483 13.72 -49.92 -15.21
CA ALA A 483 12.35 -50.38 -15.41
C ALA A 483 11.76 -49.90 -16.75
N GLY A 484 12.49 -49.09 -17.52
CA GLY A 484 12.11 -48.59 -18.85
C GLY A 484 11.35 -47.27 -18.85
N TYR A 485 11.25 -46.59 -17.69
CA TYR A 485 10.65 -45.26 -17.60
C TYR A 485 11.62 -44.19 -18.08
N GLU A 486 11.13 -43.31 -18.95
CA GLU A 486 11.87 -42.14 -19.43
C GLU A 486 11.46 -40.90 -18.63
N VAL A 487 12.45 -40.08 -18.27
CA VAL A 487 12.27 -38.74 -17.75
C VAL A 487 12.93 -37.72 -18.67
N GLU A 488 12.27 -36.59 -18.87
CA GLU A 488 12.80 -35.43 -19.54
C GLU A 488 13.10 -34.35 -18.49
N LEU A 489 14.34 -33.88 -18.44
CA LEU A 489 14.78 -32.83 -17.52
C LEU A 489 15.06 -31.57 -18.34
N VAL A 490 14.19 -30.56 -18.22
CA VAL A 490 14.22 -29.34 -19.04
C VAL A 490 14.84 -28.19 -18.25
N ALA A 491 15.95 -27.63 -18.76
CA ALA A 491 16.55 -26.42 -18.23
C ALA A 491 16.03 -25.21 -19.00
N GLY A 492 15.27 -24.34 -18.33
CA GLY A 492 14.65 -23.17 -18.97
C GLY A 492 13.70 -22.44 -18.05
#